data_AF-A0A845AXI3-F1
#
_entry.id   AF-A0A845AXI3-F1
#
_cell.length_a   1.000
_cell.length_b   1.000
_cell.length_c   1.000
_cell.angle_alpha   90.00
_cell.angle_beta   90.00
_cell.angle_gamma   90.00
#
_symmetry.space_group_name_H-M   'P 1'
#
loop_
_entity.id
_entity.type
_entity.pdbx_description
1 polymer ?
#
loop_
_entity_poly.entity_id
_entity_poly.type
_entity_poly.pdbx_seq_one_letter_code
_entity_poly.pdbx_strand_id
1 'polypeptide(L)' 'MNVTGFHGRKARTKNEMMTALRSMLIMRRSLDGIAADSIARSYGVSIPVAEQMIADERKRRAA' A
#
# COMPACT_ATOMS: atom_id res chain seq x y z
N MET A 1 -33.77 7.85 -18.16
CA MET A 1 -33.01 6.99 -17.24
C MET A 1 -32.05 6.16 -18.09
N ASN A 2 -30.74 6.40 -18.02
CA ASN A 2 -29.75 5.62 -18.77
C ASN A 2 -28.69 5.09 -17.78
N VAL A 3 -28.68 3.78 -17.61
CA VAL A 3 -27.74 3.01 -16.78
C VAL A 3 -26.74 2.33 -17.69
N THR A 4 -25.46 2.68 -17.58
CA THR A 4 -24.33 1.76 -17.81
C THR A 4 -23.07 2.40 -17.25
N GLY A 5 -22.72 1.99 -16.04
CA GLY A 5 -21.46 2.33 -15.40
C GLY A 5 -20.30 1.60 -16.04
N PHE A 6 -19.36 2.34 -16.59
CA PHE A 6 -17.97 1.92 -16.74
C PHE A 6 -17.12 3.13 -16.39
N HIS A 7 -16.94 3.37 -15.09
CA HIS A 7 -15.82 4.18 -14.64
C HIS A 7 -14.56 3.50 -15.18
N GLY A 8 -13.93 4.11 -16.20
CA GLY A 8 -12.66 3.64 -16.73
C GLY A 8 -11.69 3.49 -15.57
N ARG A 9 -11.34 2.25 -15.23
CA ARG A 9 -10.33 1.98 -14.19
C ARG A 9 -9.01 2.50 -14.74
N LYS A 10 -8.70 3.78 -14.49
CA LYS A 10 -7.34 4.29 -14.66
C LYS A 10 -6.43 3.32 -13.91
N ALA A 11 -5.44 2.78 -14.61
CA ALA A 11 -4.39 2.03 -13.95
C ALA A 11 -3.84 2.91 -12.83
N ARG A 12 -3.85 2.41 -11.60
CA ARG A 12 -3.34 3.17 -10.45
C ARG A 12 -1.91 3.57 -10.75
N THR A 13 -1.62 4.85 -10.62
CA THR A 13 -0.26 5.36 -10.70
C THR A 13 0.56 4.81 -9.54
N LYS A 14 1.90 4.74 -9.72
CA LYS A 14 2.82 4.31 -8.65
C LYS A 14 2.60 5.12 -7.36
N ASN A 15 2.28 6.41 -7.48
CA ASN A 15 2.03 7.29 -6.34
C ASN A 15 0.75 6.92 -5.57
N GLU A 16 -0.33 6.57 -6.28
CA GLU A 16 -1.57 6.09 -5.66
C GLU A 16 -1.36 4.75 -4.95
N MET A 17 -0.55 3.85 -5.53
CA MET A 17 -0.23 2.58 -4.89
C MET A 17 0.63 2.77 -3.63
N MET A 18 1.63 3.66 -3.67
CA MET A 18 2.43 4.01 -2.48
C MET A 18 1.56 4.65 -1.40
N THR A 19 0.64 5.54 -1.78
CA THR A 19 -0.30 6.15 -0.82
C THR A 19 -1.20 5.09 -0.20
N ALA A 20 -1.75 4.17 -0.99
CA ALA A 20 -2.59 3.08 -0.51
C ALA A 20 -1.82 2.13 0.43
N LEU A 21 -0.55 1.82 0.10
CA LEU A 21 0.32 1.04 0.97
C LEU A 21 0.53 1.73 2.31
N ARG A 22 0.85 3.03 2.29
CA ARG A 22 1.04 3.82 3.52
C ARG A 22 -0.23 3.83 4.38
N SER A 23 -1.39 4.06 3.77
CA SER A 23 -2.68 4.02 4.48
C SER A 23 -2.94 2.65 5.09
N MET A 24 -2.68 1.56 4.37
CA MET A 24 -2.84 0.20 4.90
C MET A 24 -1.94 -0.07 6.11
N LEU A 25 -0.67 0.34 6.04
CA LEU A 25 0.28 0.19 7.15
C LEU A 25 -0.16 0.98 8.38
N ILE A 26 -0.63 2.22 8.21
CA ILE A 26 -1.11 3.08 9.30
C ILE A 26 -2.36 2.48 9.97
N MET A 27 -3.32 1.99 9.19
CA MET A 27 -4.60 1.47 9.69
C MET A 27 -4.47 0.12 10.40
N ARG A 28 -3.41 -0.65 10.13
CA ARG A 28 -3.22 -1.97 10.75
C ARG A 28 -2.88 -1.88 12.22
N ARG A 29 -3.49 -2.71 13.07
CA ARG A 29 -3.16 -2.76 14.50
C ARG A 29 -1.73 -3.23 14.77
N SER A 30 -1.25 -4.22 14.02
CA SER A 30 0.13 -4.72 14.10
C SER A 30 0.75 -4.89 12.70
N LEU A 31 2.06 -4.70 12.65
CA LEU A 31 2.92 -4.92 11.48
C LEU A 31 3.63 -6.27 11.55
N ASP A 32 3.40 -7.06 12.59
CA ASP A 32 3.92 -8.42 12.70
C ASP A 32 3.31 -9.32 11.63
N GLY A 33 4.14 -10.18 11.03
CA GLY A 33 3.73 -11.08 9.95
C GLY A 33 3.51 -10.39 8.60
N ILE A 34 3.80 -9.09 8.45
CA ILE A 34 3.81 -8.46 7.13
C ILE A 34 5.10 -8.80 6.40
N ALA A 35 4.99 -9.57 5.33
CA ALA A 35 6.10 -9.83 4.41
C ALA A 35 6.20 -8.72 3.34
N ALA A 36 7.38 -8.13 3.19
CA ALA A 36 7.64 -7.09 2.20
C ALA A 36 7.36 -7.57 0.76
N ASP A 37 7.67 -8.82 0.46
CA ASP A 37 7.37 -9.43 -0.84
C ASP A 37 5.86 -9.48 -1.15
N SER A 38 5.02 -9.85 -0.16
CA SER A 38 3.56 -9.88 -0.35
C SER A 38 3.00 -8.48 -0.61
N ILE A 39 3.56 -7.47 0.07
CA ILE A 39 3.20 -6.07 -0.14
C ILE A 39 3.68 -5.58 -1.51
N ALA A 40 4.92 -5.86 -1.89
CA ALA A 40 5.50 -5.47 -3.15
C ALA A 40 4.63 -5.94 -4.33
N ARG A 41 4.18 -7.21 -4.29
CA ARG A 41 3.28 -7.77 -5.29
C ARG A 41 1.88 -7.15 -5.27
N SER A 42 1.30 -6.94 -4.09
CA SER A 42 -0.08 -6.43 -3.95
C SER A 42 -0.20 -4.94 -4.31
N TYR A 43 0.85 -4.17 -4.06
CA TYR A 43 0.88 -2.72 -4.25
C TYR A 43 1.78 -2.29 -5.41
N GLY A 44 2.31 -3.21 -6.22
CA GLY A 44 3.10 -2.87 -7.41
C GLY A 44 4.34 -2.01 -7.10
N VAL A 45 4.92 -2.16 -5.91
CA VAL A 45 6.16 -1.48 -5.50
C VAL A 45 7.32 -2.48 -5.48
N SER A 46 8.55 -1.98 -5.50
CA SER A 46 9.72 -2.85 -5.33
C SER A 46 9.84 -3.33 -3.88
N ILE A 47 10.47 -4.49 -3.67
CA ILE A 47 10.71 -5.06 -2.34
C ILE A 47 11.47 -4.07 -1.43
N PRO A 48 12.54 -3.38 -1.88
CA PRO A 48 13.23 -2.40 -1.03
C PRO A 48 12.33 -1.24 -0.58
N VAL A 49 11.42 -0.78 -1.44
CA VAL A 49 10.45 0.27 -1.09
C VAL A 49 9.46 -0.24 -0.05
N ALA A 50 8.96 -1.47 -0.21
CA ALA A 50 8.07 -2.08 0.76
C ALA A 50 8.74 -2.24 2.14
N GLU A 51 9.99 -2.72 2.18
CA GLU A 51 10.77 -2.85 3.42
C GLU A 51 10.97 -1.50 4.11
N GLN A 52 11.36 -0.48 3.35
CA GLN A 52 11.56 0.86 3.88
C GLN A 52 10.27 1.44 4.46
N MET A 53 9.13 1.29 3.77
CA MET A 53 7.84 1.75 4.27
C MET A 53 7.38 1.02 5.53
N ILE A 54 7.65 -0.28 5.65
CA ILE A 54 7.39 -1.05 6.88
C ILE A 54 8.29 -0.54 8.01
N ALA A 55 9.58 -0.32 7.76
CA ALA A 55 10.53 0.18 8.74
C ALA A 55 10.16 1.58 9.25
N ASP A 56 9.75 2.48 8.34
CA ASP A 56 9.30 3.83 8.68
C ASP A 56 8.06 3.82 9.58
N GLU A 57 7.06 2.97 9.27
CA GLU A 57 5.87 2.86 10.12
C GLU A 57 6.19 2.20 11.47
N ARG A 58 7.10 1.22 11.51
CA ARG A 58 7.60 0.66 12.78
C ARG A 58 8.25 1.73 13.65
N LYS A 59 9.12 2.56 13.05
CA LYS A 59 9.78 3.68 13.74
C LYS A 59 8.76 4.70 14.24
N ARG A 60 7.74 5.04 13.43
CA ARG A 60 6.66 5.96 13.83
C ARG A 60 5.87 5.48 15.04
N ARG A 61 5.67 4.17 15.18
CA ARG A 61 4.92 3.58 16.31
C ARG A 61 5.75 3.43 17.58
N ALA A 62 7.06 3.36 17.43
CA ALA A 62 8.00 3.27 18.55
C ALA A 62 8.31 4.64 19.18
N ALA A 63 8.07 5.73 18.44
CA ALA A 63 8.18 7.12 18.89
C ALA A 63 6.88 7.58 19.58
#